data_AF-A0AAV4I383-F1
#
_entry.id   AF-A0AAV4I383-F1
#
_cell.length_a   1.000
_cell.length_b   1.000
_cell.length_c   1.000
_cell.angle_alpha   90.00
_cell.angle_beta   90.00
_cell.angle_gamma   90.00
#
_symmetry.space_group_name_H-M   'P 1'
#
loop_
_entity.id
_entity.type
_entity.pdbx_description
1 polymer ?
#
loop_
_entity_poly.entity_id
_entity_poly.type
_entity_poly.pdbx_seq_one_letter_code
_entity_poly.pdbx_strand_id
1 'polypeptide(L)'
;MAVGQLKKMEKIWKGQDKQTNLKIVKACIFPTAIYGCEGWTLTTADEKKINAFEMKCYRRMLIIPWIVKRKYTEILKEFKVGQDWLLNNMKARKLSYFGHLKRHDSLEKHILEARLEGKRRKGRPTRRWT
;
A
#
# COMPACT_ATOMS: atom_id res chain seq x y z
N MET A 1 -5.81 -11.19 -3.01
CA MET A 1 -4.54 -11.71 -3.56
C MET A 1 -3.40 -11.69 -2.53
N ALA A 2 -2.93 -10.53 -2.04
CA ALA A 2 -1.81 -10.46 -1.09
C ALA A 2 -2.07 -11.12 0.29
N VAL A 3 -3.26 -10.93 0.89
CA VAL A 3 -3.65 -11.61 2.14
C VAL A 3 -3.69 -13.14 1.97
N GLY A 4 -4.05 -13.61 0.79
CA GLY A 4 -4.05 -15.04 0.46
C GLY A 4 -2.64 -15.61 0.39
N GLN A 5 -1.70 -14.87 -0.21
CA GLN A 5 -0.27 -15.24 -0.20
C GLN A 5 0.31 -15.29 1.21
N LEU A 6 -0.01 -14.32 2.07
CA LEU A 6 0.41 -14.32 3.47
C LEU A 6 -0.03 -15.60 4.22
N LYS A 7 -1.27 -16.06 3.97
CA LYS A 7 -1.79 -17.31 4.56
C LYS A 7 -1.06 -18.55 4.02
N LYS A 8 -0.76 -18.59 2.72
CA LYS A 8 -0.02 -19.72 2.11
C LYS A 8 1.39 -19.89 2.71
N MET A 9 2.01 -18.79 3.14
CA MET A 9 3.37 -18.77 3.70
C MET A 9 3.42 -19.08 5.21
N GLU A 10 2.32 -19.49 5.86
CA GLU A 10 2.26 -19.69 7.32
C GLU A 10 3.33 -20.64 7.88
N LYS A 11 3.72 -21.67 7.12
CA LYS A 11 4.74 -22.64 7.53
C LYS A 11 6.16 -22.06 7.53
N ILE A 12 6.42 -21.07 6.67
CA ILE A 12 7.76 -20.48 6.47
C ILE A 12 8.18 -19.65 7.68
N TRP A 13 7.23 -18.92 8.29
CA TRP A 13 7.51 -17.99 9.39
C TRP A 13 8.11 -18.66 10.64
N LYS A 14 7.84 -19.95 10.85
CA LYS A 14 8.27 -20.69 12.06
C LYS A 14 9.75 -21.05 12.09
N GLY A 15 10.41 -21.12 10.94
CA GLY A 15 11.77 -21.69 10.84
C GLY A 15 12.84 -20.73 10.36
N GLN A 16 12.52 -19.46 10.16
CA GLN A 16 13.40 -18.47 9.52
C GLN A 16 13.68 -17.29 10.44
N ASP A 17 14.85 -16.68 10.27
CA ASP A 17 15.21 -15.46 10.99
C ASP A 17 14.26 -14.29 10.63
N LYS A 18 14.07 -13.38 11.59
CA LYS A 18 13.20 -12.20 11.46
C LYS A 18 13.62 -11.32 10.30
N GLN A 19 14.93 -11.14 10.07
CA GLN A 19 15.46 -10.34 8.98
C GLN A 19 15.15 -10.98 7.62
N THR A 20 15.28 -12.30 7.52
CA THR A 20 14.98 -13.09 6.31
C THR A 20 13.49 -13.03 5.99
N ASN A 21 12.63 -13.24 6.99
CA ASN A 21 11.19 -13.12 6.81
C ASN A 21 10.79 -11.72 6.33
N LEU A 22 11.44 -10.66 6.84
CA LEU A 22 11.18 -9.29 6.40
C LEU A 22 11.51 -9.10 4.92
N LYS A 23 12.63 -9.67 4.45
CA LYS A 23 13.01 -9.66 3.03
C LYS A 23 11.97 -10.38 2.18
N ILE A 24 11.48 -11.55 2.62
CA ILE A 24 10.44 -12.31 1.91
C ILE A 24 9.15 -11.50 1.78
N VAL A 25 8.68 -10.87 2.86
CA VAL A 25 7.47 -10.04 2.83
C VAL A 25 7.64 -8.88 1.85
N LYS A 26 8.79 -8.18 1.90
CA LYS A 26 9.10 -7.05 1.01
C LYS A 26 9.20 -7.45 -0.47
N ALA A 27 9.69 -8.66 -0.76
CA ALA A 27 9.87 -9.13 -2.14
C ALA A 27 8.62 -9.78 -2.73
N CYS A 28 7.83 -10.51 -1.92
CA CYS A 28 6.76 -11.36 -2.45
C CYS A 28 5.35 -10.84 -2.15
N ILE A 29 5.14 -10.22 -0.99
CA ILE A 29 3.80 -9.84 -0.51
C ILE A 29 3.51 -8.36 -0.77
N PHE A 30 4.48 -7.49 -0.51
CA PHE A 30 4.28 -6.05 -0.71
C PHE A 30 4.11 -5.67 -2.19
N PRO A 31 4.86 -6.22 -3.16
CA PRO A 31 4.65 -5.91 -4.57
C PRO A 31 3.26 -6.31 -5.07
N THR A 32 2.70 -7.42 -4.58
CA THR A 32 1.34 -7.83 -4.95
C THR A 32 0.26 -6.98 -4.29
N ALA A 33 0.53 -6.38 -3.13
CA ALA A 33 -0.38 -5.45 -2.48
C ALA A 33 -0.42 -4.08 -3.17
N ILE A 34 0.71 -3.61 -3.70
CA ILE A 34 0.84 -2.29 -4.34
C ILE A 34 0.75 -2.35 -5.87
N TYR A 35 0.42 -3.51 -6.43
CA TYR A 35 0.30 -3.66 -7.87
C TYR A 35 -0.75 -2.69 -8.43
N GLY A 36 -0.35 -1.87 -9.40
CA GLY A 36 -1.21 -0.86 -10.00
C GLY A 36 -1.55 0.33 -9.10
N CYS A 37 -0.81 0.56 -8.00
CA CYS A 37 -1.09 1.65 -7.06
C CYS A 37 -1.03 3.06 -7.69
N GLU A 38 -0.34 3.21 -8.81
CA GLU A 38 -0.17 4.46 -9.54
C GLU A 38 -1.51 5.03 -10.02
N GLY A 39 -2.43 4.16 -10.44
CA GLY A 39 -3.78 4.52 -10.88
C GLY A 39 -4.80 4.67 -9.75
N TRP A 40 -4.44 4.37 -8.50
CA TRP A 40 -5.39 4.39 -7.38
C TRP A 40 -5.54 5.79 -6.79
N THR A 41 -6.77 6.20 -6.50
CA THR A 41 -7.05 7.40 -5.70
C THR A 41 -6.94 7.04 -4.23
N LEU A 42 -5.85 7.45 -3.57
CA LEU A 42 -5.62 7.20 -2.15
C LEU A 42 -6.50 8.12 -1.31
N THR A 43 -7.46 7.53 -0.58
CA THR A 43 -8.19 8.24 0.47
C THR A 43 -7.54 8.00 1.83
N THR A 44 -7.82 8.85 2.81
CA THR A 44 -7.34 8.66 4.20
C THR A 44 -7.82 7.34 4.81
N ALA A 45 -8.99 6.84 4.40
CA ALA A 45 -9.49 5.53 4.79
C ALA A 45 -8.64 4.40 4.19
N ASP A 46 -8.17 4.55 2.96
CA ASP A 46 -7.33 3.56 2.30
C ASP A 46 -5.90 3.56 2.85
N GLU A 47 -5.33 4.73 3.18
CA GLU A 47 -4.06 4.82 3.89
C GLU A 47 -4.10 4.05 5.23
N LYS A 48 -5.18 4.21 6.00
CA LYS A 48 -5.39 3.44 7.25
C LYS A 48 -5.46 1.94 7.01
N LYS A 49 -6.13 1.50 5.94
CA LYS A 49 -6.19 0.07 5.58
C LYS A 49 -4.82 -0.47 5.16
N ILE A 50 -4.03 0.31 4.44
CA ILE A 50 -2.67 -0.06 4.02
C ILE A 50 -1.77 -0.24 5.25
N ASN A 51 -1.80 0.71 6.19
CA ASN A 51 -1.02 0.60 7.43
C ASN A 51 -1.49 -0.59 8.29
N ALA A 52 -2.80 -0.84 8.37
CA ALA A 52 -3.34 -2.01 9.06
C ALA A 52 -2.91 -3.33 8.38
N PHE A 53 -2.83 -3.36 7.04
CA PHE A 53 -2.34 -4.50 6.29
C PHE A 53 -0.84 -4.74 6.52
N GLU A 54 -0.03 -3.68 6.52
CA GLU A 54 1.39 -3.77 6.83
C GLU A 54 1.62 -4.35 8.24
N MET A 55 0.91 -3.80 9.24
CA MET A 55 0.93 -4.30 10.62
C MET A 55 0.51 -5.77 10.71
N LYS A 56 -0.52 -6.19 9.94
CA LYS A 56 -0.94 -7.59 9.87
C LYS A 56 0.16 -8.50 9.33
N CYS A 57 0.93 -8.06 8.34
CA CYS A 57 2.07 -8.81 7.80
C CYS A 57 3.17 -8.99 8.86
N TYR A 58 3.56 -7.90 9.54
CA TYR A 58 4.59 -7.97 10.59
C TYR A 58 4.17 -8.86 11.77
N ARG A 59 2.91 -8.78 12.22
CA ARG A 59 2.40 -9.63 13.29
C ARG A 59 2.40 -11.11 12.91
N ARG A 60 2.05 -11.44 11.66
CA ARG A 60 2.04 -12.83 11.19
C ARG A 60 3.45 -13.40 11.07
N MET A 61 4.40 -12.59 10.59
CA MET A 61 5.81 -12.94 10.55
C MET A 61 6.41 -13.20 11.94
N LEU A 62 6.03 -12.40 12.95
CA LEU A 62 6.45 -12.59 14.34
C LEU A 62 5.63 -13.62 15.10
N ILE A 63 4.63 -14.24 14.46
CA ILE A 63 3.73 -15.24 15.09
C ILE A 63 3.05 -14.65 16.34
N ILE A 64 2.75 -13.35 16.33
CA ILE A 64 2.07 -12.70 17.46
C ILE A 64 0.57 -13.01 17.37
N PRO A 65 0.00 -13.71 18.36
CA PRO A 65 -1.43 -14.02 18.35
C PRO A 65 -2.26 -12.73 18.44
N TRP A 66 -3.47 -12.74 17.89
CA TRP A 66 -4.31 -11.54 17.80
C TRP A 66 -4.69 -10.95 19.18
N ILE A 67 -4.71 -11.79 20.22
CA ILE A 67 -5.05 -11.45 21.61
C ILE A 67 -4.01 -10.49 22.22
N VAL A 68 -2.74 -10.64 21.82
CA VAL A 68 -1.64 -9.85 22.38
C VAL A 68 -1.65 -8.44 21.81
N LYS A 69 -1.91 -7.45 22.64
CA LYS A 69 -1.80 -6.04 22.27
C LYS A 69 -0.33 -5.64 22.20
N ARG A 70 0.12 -5.21 21.03
CA ARG A 70 1.47 -4.69 20.76
C ARG A 70 1.33 -3.42 19.95
N LYS A 71 2.08 -2.38 20.33
CA LYS A 71 2.05 -1.13 19.59
C LYS A 71 2.78 -1.29 18.26
N TYR A 72 2.28 -0.62 17.22
CA TYR A 72 2.93 -0.62 15.90
C TYR A 72 4.38 -0.15 15.97
N THR A 73 4.65 0.89 16.77
CA THR A 73 5.99 1.45 16.98
C THR A 73 6.97 0.47 17.62
N GLU A 74 6.50 -0.40 18.53
CA GLU A 74 7.35 -1.42 19.17
C GLU A 74 7.79 -2.48 18.16
N ILE A 75 6.86 -2.93 17.32
CA ILE A 75 7.14 -3.91 16.26
C ILE A 75 8.13 -3.33 15.24
N LEU A 76 7.98 -2.06 14.86
CA LEU A 76 8.91 -1.39 13.95
C LEU A 76 10.33 -1.28 14.52
N LYS A 77 10.45 -0.96 15.82
CA LYS A 77 11.75 -0.91 16.51
C LYS A 77 12.47 -2.26 16.47
N GLU A 78 11.73 -3.36 16.61
CA GLU A 78 12.28 -4.72 16.54
C GLU A 78 12.89 -5.04 15.17
N PHE A 79 12.26 -4.56 14.09
CA PHE A 79 12.77 -4.75 12.72
C PHE A 79 13.78 -3.69 12.27
N LYS A 80 13.99 -2.63 13.05
CA LYS A 80 14.78 -1.44 12.67
C LYS A 80 14.30 -0.85 11.33
N VAL A 81 13.00 -0.85 11.08
CA VAL A 81 12.39 -0.33 9.84
C VAL A 81 11.72 1.01 10.14
N GLY A 82 11.86 1.96 9.20
CA GLY A 82 11.14 3.23 9.26
C GLY A 82 9.62 3.04 9.21
N GLN A 83 8.88 4.00 9.76
CA GLN A 83 7.43 3.94 9.79
C GLN A 83 6.82 3.96 8.38
N ASP A 84 5.71 3.26 8.20
CA ASP A 84 4.86 3.32 7.01
C ASP A 84 5.60 3.01 5.69
N TRP A 85 6.50 2.01 5.70
CA TRP A 85 7.33 1.67 4.54
C TRP A 85 6.50 1.40 3.29
N LEU A 86 5.40 0.66 3.43
CA LEU A 86 4.52 0.30 2.32
C LEU A 86 3.82 1.53 1.71
N LEU A 87 3.25 2.38 2.57
CA LEU A 87 2.55 3.59 2.15
C LEU A 87 3.52 4.58 1.50
N ASN A 88 4.71 4.76 2.09
CA ASN A 88 5.76 5.61 1.53
C ASN A 88 6.25 5.09 0.17
N ASN A 89 6.37 3.76 0.00
CA ASN A 89 6.70 3.16 -1.29
C ASN A 89 5.61 3.43 -2.34
N MET A 90 4.33 3.30 -1.99
CA MET A 90 3.22 3.64 -2.89
C MET A 90 3.24 5.12 -3.30
N LYS A 91 3.46 6.02 -2.34
CA LYS A 91 3.56 7.47 -2.61
C LYS A 91 4.74 7.78 -3.53
N ALA A 92 5.90 7.16 -3.28
CA ALA A 92 7.08 7.31 -4.13
C ALA A 92 6.86 6.81 -5.57
N ARG A 93 6.22 5.63 -5.75
CA ARG A 93 5.85 5.11 -7.07
C ARG A 93 4.90 6.04 -7.80
N LYS A 94 3.87 6.52 -7.12
CA LYS A 94 2.90 7.46 -7.69
C LYS A 94 3.56 8.77 -8.12
N LEU A 95 4.48 9.29 -7.31
CA LEU A 95 5.25 10.49 -7.66
C LEU A 95 6.20 10.24 -8.83
N SER A 96 6.85 9.08 -8.87
CA SER A 96 7.71 8.68 -9.99
C SER A 96 6.93 8.59 -11.30
N TYR A 97 5.75 7.95 -11.27
CA TYR A 97 4.84 7.86 -12.41
C TYR A 97 4.35 9.25 -12.85
N PHE A 98 3.98 10.12 -11.90
CA PHE A 98 3.65 11.51 -12.19
C PHE A 98 4.81 12.25 -12.88
N GLY A 99 6.03 12.07 -12.39
CA GLY A 99 7.23 12.65 -13.01
C GLY A 99 7.48 12.09 -14.41
N HIS A 100 7.18 10.82 -14.67
CA HIS A 100 7.24 10.21 -15.99
C HIS A 100 6.20 10.82 -16.94
N LEU A 101 4.95 10.94 -16.48
CA LEU A 101 3.88 11.61 -17.24
C LEU A 101 4.23 13.06 -17.60
N LYS A 102 4.86 13.81 -16.68
CA LYS A 102 5.26 15.19 -16.96
C LYS A 102 6.35 15.33 -18.03
N ARG A 103 7.21 14.31 -18.18
CA ARG A 103 8.33 14.32 -19.14
C ARG A 103 7.91 13.94 -20.56
N HIS A 104 6.84 13.17 -20.72
CA HIS A 104 6.34 12.73 -22.02
C HIS A 104 5.05 13.45 -22.40
N ASP A 105 4.83 13.69 -23.70
CA ASP A 105 3.59 14.30 -24.18
C ASP A 105 2.59 13.20 -24.57
N SER A 106 2.01 12.58 -23.55
CA SER A 106 1.06 11.48 -23.71
C SER A 106 -0.38 11.90 -23.41
N LEU A 107 -1.36 11.13 -23.89
CA LEU A 107 -2.78 11.40 -23.64
C LEU A 107 -3.09 11.47 -22.14
N GLU A 108 -2.46 10.63 -21.33
CA GLU A 108 -2.62 10.58 -19.88
C GLU A 108 -2.17 11.89 -19.21
N LYS A 109 -1.10 12.53 -19.70
CA LYS A 109 -0.67 13.85 -19.24
C LYS A 109 -1.74 14.89 -19.56
N HIS A 110 -2.24 14.91 -20.80
CA HIS A 110 -3.31 15.82 -21.18
C HIS A 110 -4.56 15.62 -20.34
N ILE A 111 -4.97 14.38 -20.07
CA ILE A 111 -6.12 14.07 -19.21
C ILE A 111 -5.88 14.54 -17.77
N LEU A 112 -4.67 14.36 -17.23
CA LEU A 112 -4.33 14.75 -15.87
C LEU A 112 -4.30 16.29 -15.70
N GLU A 113 -3.80 17.00 -16.71
CA GLU A 113 -3.71 18.46 -16.75
C GLU A 113 -4.99 19.12 -17.25
N ALA A 114 -5.88 18.35 -17.88
CA ALA A 114 -7.10 18.85 -18.49
C ALA A 114 -7.95 19.58 -17.46
N ARG A 115 -8.14 20.88 -17.71
CA ARG A 115 -9.09 21.68 -16.99
C ARG A 115 -10.39 21.66 -17.79
N LEU A 116 -11.30 20.77 -17.40
CA LEU A 116 -12.63 20.73 -17.99
C LEU A 116 -13.36 22.04 -17.70
N GLU A 117 -13.89 22.67 -18.75
CA GLU A 117 -14.74 23.84 -18.61
C GLU A 117 -16.08 23.45 -17.96
N GLY A 118 -16.48 24.23 -16.94
CA GLY A 118 -17.72 24.00 -16.20
C GLY A 118 -17.52 23.93 -14.69
N LYS A 119 -18.61 24.17 -13.95
CA LYS A 119 -18.63 24.02 -12.48
C LYS A 119 -19.08 22.61 -12.12
N ARG A 120 -18.31 21.94 -11.25
CA ARG A 120 -18.74 20.68 -10.64
C ARG A 120 -20.04 20.94 -9.88
N ARG A 121 -21.10 20.19 -10.16
CA ARG A 121 -22.38 20.34 -9.44
C ARG A 121 -22.15 20.18 -7.94
N LYS A 122 -22.78 21.06 -7.15
CA LYS A 122 -22.74 21.00 -5.69
C LYS A 122 -23.59 19.81 -5.24
N GLY A 123 -23.00 18.88 -4.49
CA GLY A 123 -23.68 17.68 -4.00
C GLY A 123 -22.99 16.36 -4.39
N ARG A 124 -23.65 15.25 -4.09
CA ARG A 124 -23.13 13.90 -4.36
C ARG A 124 -23.10 13.64 -5.88
N PRO A 125 -22.02 13.06 -6.44
CA PRO A 125 -21.99 12.66 -7.84
C PRO A 125 -23.17 11.74 -8.19
N THR A 126 -23.82 12.00 -9.32
CA THR A 126 -24.84 11.11 -9.87
C THR A 126 -24.20 9.76 -10.19
N ARG A 127 -24.78 8.69 -9.65
CA ARG A 127 -24.30 7.32 -9.87
C ARG A 127 -24.81 6.71 -11.17
N ARG A 128 -25.81 7.33 -11.79
CA ARG A 128 -26.47 6.87 -13.02
C ARG A 128 -26.30 7.94 -14.09
N TRP A 129 -26.28 7.49 -15.35
CA TRP A 129 -26.15 8.33 -16.54
C TRP A 129 -27.49 8.91 -17.03
N THR A 130 -28.58 8.59 -16.34
CA THR A 130 -29.93 9.16 -16.50
C THR A 130 -30.08 10.41 -15.65
#